data_AF-A0A1I2LGB2-F1
#
_entry.id   AF-A0A1I2LGB2-F1
#
_cell.length_a   1.000
_cell.length_b   1.000
_cell.length_c   1.000
_cell.angle_alpha   90.00
_cell.angle_beta   90.00
_cell.angle_gamma   90.00
#
_symmetry.space_group_name_H-M   'P 1'
#
loop_
_entity.id
_entity.type
_entity.pdbx_description
1 polymer ?
#
loop_
_entity_poly.entity_id
_entity_poly.type
_entity_poly.pdbx_seq_one_letter_code
_entity_poly.pdbx_strand_id
1 'polypeptide(L)' 'MKAVSPVLYQSIKELQSLKSLQSFALAGGTNLAVRYDHRESIDIDLFCTEIIGFKGF' A
#
# COMPACT_ATOMS: atom_id res chain seq x y z
N MET A 1 -7.82 -6.43 18.70
CA MET A 1 -6.54 -6.30 17.97
C MET A 1 -6.92 -5.98 16.53
N LYS A 2 -6.32 -4.96 15.89
CA LYS A 2 -6.58 -4.67 14.47
C LYS A 2 -5.61 -5.47 13.61
N ALA A 3 -6.06 -5.92 12.45
CA ALA A 3 -5.29 -6.58 11.41
C ALA A 3 -4.06 -5.78 10.96
N VAL A 4 -4.17 -4.45 10.97
CA VAL A 4 -3.09 -3.52 10.60
C VAL A 4 -2.84 -2.61 11.79
N SER A 5 -1.58 -2.50 12.21
CA SER A 5 -1.20 -1.67 13.36
C SER A 5 -1.50 -0.18 13.08
N PRO A 6 -1.80 0.63 14.10
CA PRO A 6 -2.03 2.06 13.91
C PRO A 6 -0.85 2.79 13.25
N VAL A 7 0.38 2.37 13.58
CA VAL A 7 1.62 2.92 12.99
C VAL A 7 1.68 2.60 11.50
N LEU A 8 1.48 1.34 11.11
CA LEU A 8 1.49 0.94 9.70
C LEU A 8 0.39 1.63 8.89
N TYR A 9 -0.81 1.72 9.46
CA TYR A 9 -1.92 2.42 8.81
C TYR A 9 -1.63 3.91 8.57
N GLN A 10 -0.97 4.57 9.54
CA GLN A 10 -0.54 5.95 9.40
C GLN A 10 0.56 6.11 8.35
N SER A 11 1.57 5.23 8.34
CA SER A 11 2.63 5.22 7.31
C SER A 11 2.06 5.02 5.90
N ILE A 12 1.05 4.16 5.72
CA ILE A 12 0.36 3.97 4.44
C ILE A 12 -0.33 5.27 3.98
N LYS A 13 -0.97 6.01 4.89
CA LYS A 13 -1.59 7.31 4.57
C LYS A 13 -0.56 8.34 4.15
N GLU A 14 0.56 8.40 4.85
CA GLU A 14 1.66 9.30 4.52
C GLU A 14 2.24 8.98 3.14
N LEU A 15 2.50 7.70 2.85
CA LEU A 15 2.94 7.26 1.52
C LEU A 15 1.94 7.66 0.42
N GLN A 16 0.64 7.42 0.63
CA GLN A 16 -0.40 7.81 -0.35
C GLN A 16 -0.59 9.33 -0.49
N SER A 17 -0.08 10.13 0.46
CA SER A 17 -0.08 11.60 0.35
C SER A 17 1.09 12.15 -0.47
N LEU A 18 2.11 11.34 -0.75
CA LEU A 18 3.27 11.76 -1.55
C LEU A 18 2.86 11.93 -3.01
N LYS A 19 3.13 13.11 -3.57
CA LYS A 19 2.86 13.41 -4.99
C LYS A 19 3.53 12.42 -5.95
N SER A 20 4.73 11.94 -5.61
CA SER A 20 5.47 10.94 -6.40
C SER A 20 4.81 9.56 -6.44
N LEU A 21 3.88 9.29 -5.52
CA LEU A 21 3.14 8.03 -5.44
C LEU A 21 1.67 8.20 -5.82
N GLN A 22 1.26 9.33 -6.40
CA GLN A 22 -0.14 9.60 -6.71
C GLN A 22 -0.76 8.59 -7.69
N SER A 23 0.05 8.01 -8.59
CA SER A 23 -0.38 6.97 -9.53
C SER A 23 -0.36 5.56 -8.92
N PHE A 24 0.10 5.41 -7.67
CA PHE A 24 0.20 4.13 -6.97
C PHE A 24 -0.97 3.94 -6.00
N ALA A 25 -1.48 2.72 -5.93
CA ALA A 25 -2.50 2.30 -4.99
C ALA A 25 -1.97 1.20 -4.07
N LEU A 26 -2.47 1.15 -2.82
CA LEU A 26 -2.21 0.03 -1.92
C LEU A 26 -2.89 -1.24 -2.47
N ALA A 27 -2.10 -2.28 -2.66
CA ALA A 27 -2.52 -3.55 -3.23
C ALA A 27 -2.31 -4.71 -2.24
N GLY A 28 -2.45 -5.94 -2.73
CA GLY A 28 -2.09 -7.14 -2.01
C GLY A 28 -2.91 -7.42 -0.75
N GLY A 29 -2.31 -8.22 0.14
CA GLY A 29 -2.95 -8.67 1.37
C GLY A 29 -3.25 -7.55 2.35
N THR A 30 -2.40 -6.53 2.40
CA THR A 30 -2.57 -5.41 3.34
C THR A 30 -3.76 -4.54 2.97
N ASN A 31 -4.05 -4.31 1.68
CA ASN A 31 -5.28 -3.62 1.26
C ASN A 31 -6.54 -4.38 1.71
N LEU A 32 -6.54 -5.71 1.61
CA LEU A 32 -7.66 -6.55 2.09
C LEU A 32 -7.76 -6.53 3.62
N ALA A 33 -6.62 -6.60 4.32
CA ALA A 33 -6.56 -6.54 5.78
C ALA A 33 -7.10 -5.20 6.32
N VAL A 34 -6.79 -4.06 5.67
CA VAL A 34 -7.38 -2.75 6.01
C VAL A 34 -8.90 -2.74 5.85
N ARG A 35 -9.43 -3.40 4.81
CA ARG A 35 -10.87 -3.38 4.47
C ARG A 35 -11.70 -4.32 5.34
N TYR A 36 -11.19 -5.52 5.59
CA TYR A 36 -11.96 -6.61 6.19
C TYR A 36 -11.49 -7.03 7.59
N ASP A 37 -10.39 -6.46 8.09
CA ASP A 37 -9.83 -6.78 9.42
C ASP A 37 -9.61 -8.30 9.63
N HIS A 38 -9.31 -9.03 8.54
CA HIS A 38 -9.50 -10.48 8.48
C HIS A 38 -8.27 -11.31 8.92
N ARG A 39 -7.08 -10.72 8.91
CA ARG A 39 -5.82 -11.32 9.39
C ARG A 39 -4.80 -10.23 9.67
N GLU A 40 -3.84 -10.49 10.54
CA GLU A 40 -2.68 -9.61 10.69
C GLU A 40 -1.90 -9.50 9.37
N SER A 41 -1.55 -8.27 8.98
CA SER A 41 -0.73 -7.99 7.80
C SER A 41 0.23 -6.83 8.09
N ILE A 42 1.49 -7.01 7.70
CA ILE A 42 2.59 -6.09 8.02
C ILE A 42 3.32 -5.55 6.79
N ASP A 43 3.02 -6.08 5.60
CA ASP A 43 3.67 -5.71 4.33
C ASP A 43 3.02 -4.48 3.68
N ILE A 44 3.71 -3.84 2.73
CA ILE A 44 3.15 -2.78 1.87
C ILE A 44 3.41 -3.11 0.41
N ASP A 45 2.36 -3.46 -0.32
CA ASP A 45 2.40 -3.62 -1.77
C ASP A 45 1.81 -2.36 -2.44
N LEU A 46 2.58 -1.69 -3.29
CA LEU A 46 2.10 -0.56 -4.10
C LEU A 46 2.01 -0.97 -5.57
N PHE A 47 0.88 -0.72 -6.20
CA PHE A 47 0.61 -1.04 -7.60
C PHE A 47 0.33 0.23 -8.39
N CYS A 48 0.92 0.36 -9.57
CA CYS A 48 0.69 1.47 -10.49
C CYS A 48 0.28 0.91 -11.86
N THR A 49 -0.65 1.58 -12.54
CA THR A 49 -1.06 1.20 -13.91
C THR A 49 -0.13 1.75 -14.99
N GLU A 50 0.79 2.65 -14.62
CA GLU A 50 1.78 3.19 -15.54
C GLU A 50 2.94 2.19 -15.73
N ILE A 51 3.56 2.22 -16.91
CA ILE A 51 4.80 1.49 -17.15
C ILE A 51 5.91 2.23 -16.40
N ILE A 52 6.35 1.63 -15.30
CA ILE A 52 7.47 2.09 -14.49
C ILE A 52 8.69 1.20 -14.75
N GLY A 53 9.88 1.78 -14.74
CA GLY A 53 11.13 1.07 -15.02
C GLY A 53 11.94 1.70 -16.15
N PHE A 54 13.14 1.16 -16.41
CA PHE A 54 13.99 1.66 -17.47
C PHE A 54 13.50 1.16 -18.83
N LYS A 55 13.33 2.07 -19.80
CA LYS A 55 13.13 1.66 -21.20
C LYS A 55 14.38 0.93 -21.69
N GLY A 56 14.20 -0.28 -22.22
CA GLY A 56 15.29 -1.05 -22.86
C GLY A 56 15.92 -2.14 -22.00
N PHE A 57 15.31 -2.49 -20.87
CA PHE A 57 15.52 -3.77 -20.18
C PHE A 57 14.27 -4.63 -20.28
#